data_AF-K1ETC2-F1
#
_entry.id   AF-K1ETC2-F1
#
_cell.length_a   1.000
_cell.length_b   1.000
_cell.length_c   1.000
_cell.angle_alpha   90.00
_cell.angle_beta   90.00
_cell.angle_gamma   90.00
#
_symmetry.space_group_name_H-M   'P 1'
#
loop_
_entity.id
_entity.type
_entity.pdbx_description
1 polymer ?
#
loop_
_entity_poly.entity_id
_entity_poly.type
_entity_poly.pdbx_seq_one_letter_code
_entity_poly.pdbx_strand_id
1 'polypeptide(L)'
;MQRQSNANTPISEPGRTIPKAVRKQLCREVGFRCPIRDCGSPYLTFHHFLPPWREKRHHDPVGMIALCSNHAAKADGGYYPNEYLSKLKEVGPASLPVVGEFDYLTRDLVAVVGSVAFYQVDTIVEIDGEPCVYFNRDQDGFLLLNFKMPSMHGEPRAWMEDNVWTVDPGAAHIECPPRGRYLRVDFENGDGFYISFREARTAEAFREMLPGREAIAEKVNFPVVVALIYERSRNGLIEFGSREISFGVGNAIRGGSITGGNVGISLSGYGGLSRNVARMLASSLDNYNRGRSH
;
A
#
# COMPACT_ATOMS: atom_id res chain seq x y z
N MET A 1 38.76 -45.73 -1.67
CA MET A 1 37.29 -45.74 -1.80
C MET A 1 36.83 -44.31 -2.07
N GLN A 2 36.57 -43.99 -3.34
CA GLN A 2 36.03 -42.70 -3.76
C GLN A 2 34.57 -42.58 -3.32
N ARG A 3 34.21 -41.49 -2.65
CA ARG A 3 32.80 -41.11 -2.45
C ARG A 3 32.28 -40.53 -3.76
N GLN A 4 31.41 -41.28 -4.43
CA GLN A 4 30.61 -40.75 -5.53
C GLN A 4 29.57 -39.78 -4.96
N SER A 5 29.55 -38.58 -5.53
CA SER A 5 28.52 -37.56 -5.30
C SER A 5 27.24 -37.96 -6.02
N ASN A 6 26.21 -38.37 -5.28
CA ASN A 6 24.86 -38.53 -5.82
C ASN A 6 24.20 -37.15 -5.96
N ALA A 7 24.44 -36.51 -7.11
CA ALA A 7 23.63 -35.40 -7.59
C ALA A 7 22.53 -35.97 -8.50
N ASN A 8 21.37 -36.27 -7.92
CA ASN A 8 20.11 -36.31 -8.68
C ASN A 8 18.91 -36.27 -7.73
N THR A 9 18.69 -35.11 -7.13
CA THR A 9 17.37 -34.78 -6.57
C THR A 9 16.56 -34.17 -7.70
N PRO A 10 15.40 -34.74 -8.09
CA PRO A 10 14.55 -34.10 -9.10
C PRO A 10 14.16 -32.71 -8.60
N ILE A 11 14.44 -31.69 -9.42
CA ILE A 11 14.00 -30.32 -9.15
C ILE A 11 12.47 -30.36 -9.18
N SER A 12 11.84 -30.26 -8.01
CA SER A 12 10.40 -30.22 -7.88
C SER A 12 9.83 -29.06 -8.71
N GLU A 13 8.77 -29.29 -9.47
CA GLU A 13 8.11 -28.24 -10.24
C GLU A 13 7.67 -27.07 -9.35
N PRO A 14 7.78 -25.80 -9.82
CA PRO A 14 7.44 -24.66 -9.00
C PRO A 14 5.93 -24.59 -8.71
N GLY A 15 5.59 -24.25 -7.46
CA GLY A 15 4.20 -24.00 -7.05
C GLY A 15 3.64 -22.68 -7.64
N ARG A 16 2.34 -22.42 -7.43
CA ARG A 16 1.64 -21.22 -7.95
C ARG A 16 2.12 -19.89 -7.34
N THR A 17 2.83 -19.94 -6.22
CA THR A 17 3.35 -18.75 -5.55
C THR A 17 4.54 -18.18 -6.31
N ILE A 18 4.34 -17.06 -6.99
CA ILE A 18 5.38 -16.37 -7.76
C ILE A 18 6.39 -15.73 -6.79
N PRO A 19 7.71 -15.91 -6.97
CA PRO A 19 8.73 -15.27 -6.14
C PRO A 19 8.59 -13.74 -6.09
N LYS A 20 8.89 -13.14 -4.94
CA LYS A 20 8.76 -11.68 -4.73
C LYS A 20 9.54 -10.87 -5.77
N ALA A 21 10.76 -11.28 -6.11
CA ALA A 21 11.59 -10.59 -7.10
C ALA A 21 10.92 -10.55 -8.49
N VAL A 22 10.33 -11.68 -8.93
CA VAL A 22 9.61 -11.78 -10.20
C VAL A 22 8.38 -10.88 -10.20
N ARG A 23 7.59 -10.87 -9.12
CA ARG A 23 6.42 -9.98 -9.00
C ARG A 23 6.83 -8.51 -9.11
N LYS A 24 7.90 -8.10 -8.41
CA LYS A 24 8.44 -6.74 -8.48
C LYS A 24 8.81 -6.34 -9.90
N GLN A 25 9.53 -7.22 -10.60
CA GLN A 25 9.92 -7.01 -11.98
C GLN A 25 8.68 -6.83 -12.88
N LEU A 26 7.73 -7.76 -12.82
CA LEU A 26 6.53 -7.73 -13.65
C LEU A 26 5.69 -6.46 -13.42
N CYS A 27 5.55 -6.01 -12.17
CA CYS A 27 4.86 -4.75 -11.88
C CYS A 27 5.61 -3.54 -12.46
N ARG A 28 6.96 -3.52 -12.38
CA ARG A 28 7.78 -2.43 -12.92
C ARG A 28 7.70 -2.35 -14.45
N GLU A 29 7.69 -3.48 -15.15
CA GLU A 29 7.61 -3.56 -16.61
C GLU A 29 6.34 -2.91 -17.17
N VAL A 30 5.22 -3.01 -16.43
CA VAL A 30 3.94 -2.41 -16.81
C VAL A 30 3.70 -1.03 -16.17
N GLY A 31 4.72 -0.43 -15.55
CA GLY A 31 4.61 0.87 -14.89
C GLY A 31 3.61 0.87 -13.73
N PHE A 32 3.52 -0.24 -12.98
CA PHE A 32 2.65 -0.44 -11.82
C PHE A 32 1.15 -0.29 -12.06
N ARG A 33 0.72 -0.36 -13.32
CA ARG A 33 -0.69 -0.27 -13.72
C ARG A 33 -1.01 -1.32 -14.78
N CYS A 34 -2.28 -1.67 -14.93
CA CYS A 34 -2.69 -2.57 -15.99
C CYS A 34 -2.40 -1.88 -17.34
N PRO A 35 -1.56 -2.48 -18.22
CA PRO A 35 -1.09 -1.84 -19.44
C PRO A 35 -2.11 -1.94 -20.59
N ILE A 36 -3.26 -2.59 -20.38
CA ILE A 36 -4.34 -2.61 -21.36
C ILE A 36 -4.87 -1.18 -21.53
N ARG A 37 -5.08 -0.80 -22.80
CA ARG A 37 -5.56 0.52 -23.20
C ARG A 37 -6.81 0.90 -22.41
N ASP A 38 -6.83 2.14 -21.91
CA ASP A 38 -7.93 2.73 -21.15
C ASP A 38 -8.28 2.00 -19.84
N CYS A 39 -7.36 1.20 -19.28
CA CYS A 39 -7.55 0.51 -18.00
C CYS A 39 -6.84 1.18 -16.82
N GLY A 40 -5.50 1.19 -16.81
CA GLY A 40 -4.72 1.87 -15.78
C GLY A 40 -4.84 1.35 -14.34
N SER A 41 -5.58 0.26 -14.09
CA SER A 41 -5.82 -0.25 -12.74
C SER A 41 -4.52 -0.68 -12.04
N PRO A 42 -4.24 -0.23 -10.80
CA PRO A 42 -3.06 -0.65 -10.05
C PRO A 42 -3.21 -1.99 -9.31
N TYR A 43 -4.41 -2.59 -9.37
CA TYR A 43 -4.78 -3.81 -8.66
C TYR A 43 -4.36 -5.05 -9.47
N LEU A 44 -3.08 -5.40 -9.39
CA LEU A 44 -2.44 -6.34 -10.31
C LEU A 44 -2.40 -7.80 -9.82
N THR A 45 -2.61 -8.72 -10.75
CA THR A 45 -2.33 -10.15 -10.68
C THR A 45 -1.40 -10.54 -11.84
N PHE A 46 -0.99 -11.80 -11.92
CA PHE A 46 0.01 -12.26 -12.88
C PHE A 46 -0.51 -13.37 -13.76
N HIS A 47 -0.28 -13.24 -15.07
CA HIS A 47 -0.68 -14.20 -16.08
C HIS A 47 0.56 -14.82 -16.74
N HIS A 48 0.54 -16.13 -17.00
CA HIS A 48 1.59 -16.84 -17.72
C HIS A 48 1.10 -17.11 -19.15
N PHE A 49 1.83 -16.62 -20.14
CA PHE A 49 1.41 -16.70 -21.54
C PHE A 49 2.45 -17.37 -22.46
N LEU A 50 3.74 -17.41 -22.09
CA LEU A 50 4.79 -17.96 -22.95
C LEU A 50 5.82 -18.81 -22.19
N PRO A 51 5.65 -20.15 -22.19
CA PRO A 51 4.41 -20.88 -22.45
C PRO A 51 3.34 -20.63 -21.37
N PRO A 52 2.06 -20.95 -21.60
CA PRO A 52 1.06 -20.86 -20.55
C PRO A 52 1.29 -21.89 -19.44
N TRP A 53 0.80 -21.58 -18.24
CA TRP A 53 1.02 -22.42 -17.04
C TRP A 53 0.60 -23.90 -17.22
N ARG A 54 -0.44 -24.14 -18.03
CA ARG A 54 -0.94 -25.51 -18.32
C ARG A 54 0.04 -26.36 -19.14
N GLU A 55 0.94 -25.72 -19.88
CA GLU A 55 1.94 -26.37 -20.73
C GLU A 55 3.28 -26.52 -19.99
N LYS A 56 3.70 -25.48 -19.25
CA LYS A 56 4.88 -25.53 -18.41
C LYS A 56 4.67 -24.66 -17.17
N ARG A 57 5.04 -25.20 -16.01
CA ARG A 57 5.08 -24.45 -14.76
C ARG A 57 6.42 -23.72 -14.66
N HIS A 58 6.39 -22.39 -14.68
CA HIS A 58 7.59 -21.55 -14.56
C HIS A 58 7.23 -20.22 -13.92
N HIS A 59 8.23 -19.53 -13.39
CA HIS A 59 8.12 -18.13 -12.95
C HIS A 59 9.06 -17.21 -13.75
N ASP A 60 9.29 -17.56 -15.01
CA ASP A 60 10.09 -16.76 -15.94
C ASP A 60 9.36 -15.46 -16.31
N PRO A 61 9.88 -14.28 -15.91
CA PRO A 61 9.25 -13.00 -16.22
C PRO A 61 9.04 -12.77 -17.71
N VAL A 62 9.88 -13.32 -18.60
CA VAL A 62 9.73 -13.15 -20.06
C VAL A 62 8.38 -13.67 -20.53
N GLY A 63 7.94 -14.79 -19.97
CA GLY A 63 6.68 -15.45 -20.30
C GLY A 63 5.48 -15.08 -19.44
N MET A 64 5.60 -13.99 -18.67
CA MET A 64 4.58 -13.57 -17.71
C MET A 64 4.28 -12.08 -17.83
N ILE A 65 3.11 -11.64 -17.38
CA ILE A 65 2.74 -10.22 -17.36
C ILE A 65 1.87 -9.89 -16.15
N ALA A 66 2.00 -8.68 -15.63
CA ALA A 66 1.10 -8.15 -14.61
C ALA A 66 -0.11 -7.47 -15.27
N LEU A 67 -1.32 -7.86 -14.88
CA LEU A 67 -2.61 -7.37 -15.39
C LEU A 67 -3.59 -7.20 -14.23
N CYS A 68 -4.65 -6.40 -14.38
CA CYS A 68 -5.76 -6.46 -13.41
C CYS A 68 -6.51 -7.80 -13.53
N SER A 69 -7.28 -8.19 -12.51
CA SER A 69 -8.01 -9.48 -12.50
C SER A 69 -8.91 -9.68 -13.72
N ASN A 70 -9.58 -8.63 -14.19
CA ASN A 70 -10.45 -8.69 -15.37
C ASN A 70 -9.65 -9.03 -16.64
N HIS A 71 -8.53 -8.32 -16.86
CA HIS A 71 -7.72 -8.51 -18.06
C HIS A 71 -6.88 -9.79 -18.00
N ALA A 72 -6.47 -10.24 -16.81
CA ALA A 72 -5.87 -11.54 -16.63
C ALA A 72 -6.84 -12.68 -17.02
N ALA A 73 -8.11 -12.60 -16.61
CA ALA A 73 -9.12 -13.60 -16.99
C ALA A 73 -9.37 -13.63 -18.51
N LYS A 74 -9.40 -12.46 -19.16
CA LYS A 74 -9.48 -12.37 -20.63
C LYS A 74 -8.25 -12.97 -21.32
N ALA A 75 -7.05 -12.71 -20.79
CA ALA A 75 -5.81 -13.29 -21.29
C ALA A 75 -5.81 -14.83 -21.16
N ASP A 76 -6.22 -15.35 -20.00
CA ASP A 76 -6.41 -16.80 -19.78
C ASP A 76 -7.40 -17.41 -20.79
N GLY A 77 -8.43 -16.65 -21.18
CA GLY A 77 -9.41 -17.02 -22.21
C GLY A 77 -8.93 -16.86 -23.66
N GLY A 78 -7.68 -16.44 -23.90
CA GLY A 78 -7.10 -16.28 -25.23
C GLY A 78 -7.55 -15.03 -26.00
N TYR A 79 -8.12 -14.03 -25.33
CA TYR A 79 -8.55 -12.77 -25.97
C TYR A 79 -7.37 -11.93 -26.49
N TYR A 80 -6.18 -12.14 -25.93
CA TYR A 80 -4.98 -11.38 -26.24
C TYR A 80 -3.91 -12.30 -26.82
N PRO A 81 -3.42 -12.02 -28.04
CA PRO A 81 -2.27 -12.74 -28.58
C PRO A 81 -1.02 -12.56 -27.71
N ASN A 82 -0.19 -13.60 -27.60
CA ASN A 82 1.05 -13.56 -26.81
C ASN A 82 1.97 -12.40 -27.22
N GLU A 83 2.11 -12.12 -28.52
CA GLU A 83 2.92 -11.01 -29.03
C GLU A 83 2.41 -9.64 -28.56
N TYR A 84 1.09 -9.49 -28.42
CA TYR A 84 0.50 -8.27 -27.87
C TYR A 84 0.86 -8.13 -26.39
N LEU A 85 0.70 -9.20 -25.60
CA LEU A 85 1.09 -9.21 -24.19
C LEU A 85 2.58 -8.92 -23.99
N SER A 86 3.46 -9.48 -24.82
CA SER A 86 4.89 -9.17 -24.78
C SER A 86 5.18 -7.68 -24.97
N LYS A 87 4.56 -7.03 -25.96
CA LYS A 87 4.76 -5.59 -26.24
C LYS A 87 4.29 -4.69 -25.10
N LEU A 88 3.26 -5.10 -24.35
CA LEU A 88 2.75 -4.33 -23.21
C LEU A 88 3.74 -4.25 -22.04
N LYS A 89 4.79 -5.08 -22.01
CA LYS A 89 5.84 -5.05 -20.99
C LYS A 89 6.89 -3.95 -21.25
N GLU A 90 6.85 -3.30 -22.41
CA GLU A 90 7.83 -2.29 -22.82
C GLU A 90 7.47 -0.86 -22.33
N VAL A 91 6.38 -0.72 -21.56
CA VAL A 91 5.93 0.58 -21.03
C VAL A 91 6.96 1.21 -20.10
N GLY A 92 7.73 0.40 -19.38
CA GLY A 92 8.78 0.88 -18.46
C GLY A 92 8.22 1.55 -17.20
N PRO A 93 9.08 2.14 -16.35
CA PRO A 93 8.64 2.81 -15.14
C PRO A 93 7.69 3.97 -15.47
N ALA A 94 6.62 4.08 -14.67
CA ALA A 94 5.58 5.06 -14.81
C ALA A 94 6.10 6.51 -14.85
N SER A 95 5.86 7.23 -15.95
CA SER A 95 6.03 8.69 -16.05
C SER A 95 4.84 9.47 -15.50
N LEU A 96 3.69 8.80 -15.34
CA LEU A 96 2.46 9.36 -14.79
C LEU A 96 2.25 8.86 -13.36
N PRO A 97 1.55 9.63 -12.50
CA PRO A 97 1.11 9.13 -11.20
C PRO A 97 0.35 7.80 -11.30
N VAL A 98 0.43 7.01 -10.25
CA VAL A 98 -0.35 5.78 -10.09
C VAL A 98 -1.44 6.07 -9.07
N VAL A 99 -2.69 5.84 -9.46
CA VAL A 99 -3.88 6.17 -8.67
C VAL A 99 -4.69 4.91 -8.46
N GLY A 100 -5.20 4.73 -7.23
CA GLY A 100 -6.18 3.71 -6.92
C GLY A 100 -7.08 4.15 -5.78
N GLU A 101 -8.13 3.38 -5.51
CA GLU A 101 -9.14 3.68 -4.51
C GLU A 101 -9.37 2.45 -3.63
N PHE A 102 -9.35 2.64 -2.32
CA PHE A 102 -9.81 1.60 -1.40
C PHE A 102 -11.33 1.69 -1.27
N ASP A 103 -12.05 0.78 -1.93
CA ASP A 103 -13.51 0.68 -1.85
C ASP A 103 -14.02 0.15 -0.48
N TYR A 104 -13.21 0.29 0.57
CA TYR A 104 -13.50 -0.24 1.88
C TYR A 104 -14.42 0.72 2.65
N LEU A 105 -15.70 0.36 2.73
CA LEU A 105 -16.70 1.13 3.46
C LEU A 105 -16.89 0.55 4.86
N THR A 106 -16.37 1.26 5.87
CA THR A 106 -16.63 0.92 7.28
C THR A 106 -17.04 2.14 8.08
N ARG A 107 -18.00 1.96 8.99
CA ARG A 107 -18.39 3.01 9.94
C ARG A 107 -17.53 3.04 11.20
N ASP A 108 -16.83 1.93 11.45
CA ASP A 108 -16.05 1.69 12.64
C ASP A 108 -14.71 1.02 12.31
N LEU A 109 -13.61 1.57 12.85
CA LEU A 109 -12.26 1.15 12.50
C LEU A 109 -11.28 1.46 13.64
N VAL A 110 -10.34 0.56 13.84
CA VAL A 110 -9.17 0.75 14.70
C VAL A 110 -7.97 1.02 13.81
N ALA A 111 -7.40 2.21 13.89
CA ALA A 111 -6.16 2.52 13.19
C ALA A 111 -4.97 2.16 14.09
N VAL A 112 -3.96 1.55 13.52
CA VAL A 112 -2.68 1.32 14.19
C VAL A 112 -1.63 2.06 13.40
N VAL A 113 -1.15 3.17 13.97
CA VAL A 113 -0.07 3.96 13.38
C VAL A 113 1.19 3.61 14.15
N GLY A 114 2.19 3.09 13.45
CA GLY A 114 3.37 2.51 14.09
C GLY A 114 3.02 1.34 15.03
N SER A 115 3.12 1.50 16.35
CA SER A 115 2.70 0.48 17.33
C SER A 115 1.57 0.92 18.26
N VAL A 116 1.01 2.11 18.04
CA VAL A 116 -0.06 2.70 18.86
C VAL A 116 -1.38 2.46 18.17
N ALA A 117 -2.38 1.99 18.92
CA ALA A 117 -3.73 1.79 18.42
C ALA A 117 -4.60 3.02 18.72
N PHE A 118 -5.42 3.43 17.77
CA PHE A 118 -6.31 4.58 17.81
C PHE A 118 -7.72 4.13 17.51
N TYR A 119 -8.68 4.57 18.32
CA TYR A 119 -10.09 4.23 18.16
C TYR A 119 -10.98 5.44 18.48
N GLN A 120 -11.90 5.79 17.58
CA GLN A 120 -12.71 7.01 17.69
C GLN A 120 -11.87 8.28 17.91
N VAL A 121 -10.83 8.45 17.09
CA VAL A 121 -9.97 9.64 17.06
C VAL A 121 -10.06 10.22 15.65
N ASP A 122 -10.46 11.48 15.52
CA ASP A 122 -10.69 12.10 14.21
C ASP A 122 -9.38 12.35 13.46
N THR A 123 -8.43 13.03 14.12
CA THR A 123 -7.07 13.25 13.63
C THR A 123 -6.08 12.41 14.42
N ILE A 124 -5.58 11.33 13.83
CA ILE A 124 -4.66 10.41 14.50
C ILE A 124 -3.31 11.08 14.74
N VAL A 125 -2.76 11.72 13.70
CA VAL A 125 -1.51 12.48 13.79
C VAL A 125 -1.70 13.83 13.10
N GLU A 126 -1.29 14.91 13.79
CA GLU A 126 -1.06 16.23 13.20
C GLU A 126 0.40 16.68 13.41
N ILE A 127 0.90 17.47 12.47
CA ILE A 127 2.24 18.07 12.52
C ILE A 127 2.10 19.57 12.26
N ASP A 128 2.53 20.39 13.22
CA ASP A 128 2.39 21.85 13.22
C ASP A 128 0.96 22.33 12.91
N GLY A 129 -0.05 21.61 13.41
CA GLY A 129 -1.48 21.91 13.20
C GLY A 129 -2.04 21.41 11.87
N GLU A 130 -1.24 20.75 11.03
CA GLU A 130 -1.70 20.14 9.79
C GLU A 130 -2.00 18.65 10.01
N PRO A 131 -3.21 18.17 9.67
CA PRO A 131 -3.56 16.76 9.83
C PRO A 131 -2.81 15.89 8.81
N CYS A 132 -2.13 14.85 9.31
CA CYS A 132 -1.31 13.96 8.48
C CYS A 132 -1.90 12.56 8.34
N VAL A 133 -2.57 12.06 9.39
CA VAL A 133 -3.32 10.80 9.33
C VAL A 133 -4.64 11.05 10.03
N TYR A 134 -5.75 10.94 9.31
CA TYR A 134 -7.06 11.31 9.83
C TYR A 134 -8.18 10.61 9.07
N PHE A 135 -9.39 10.67 9.63
CA PHE A 135 -10.59 10.19 8.96
C PHE A 135 -11.57 11.32 8.71
N ASN A 136 -12.11 11.35 7.50
CA ASN A 136 -13.37 12.03 7.22
C ASN A 136 -14.52 11.04 7.33
N ARG A 137 -15.75 11.55 7.31
CA ARG A 137 -16.94 10.73 7.08
C ARG A 137 -17.67 11.20 5.84
N ASP A 138 -18.14 10.24 5.05
CA ASP A 138 -19.06 10.55 3.95
C ASP A 138 -20.49 10.84 4.46
N GLN A 139 -21.39 11.11 3.52
CA GLN A 139 -22.79 11.44 3.81
C GLN A 139 -23.55 10.27 4.48
N ASP A 140 -23.10 9.03 4.29
CA ASP A 140 -23.68 7.80 4.83
C ASP A 140 -22.99 7.35 6.14
N GLY A 141 -22.03 8.15 6.63
CA GLY A 141 -21.30 7.96 7.86
C GLY A 141 -20.12 6.99 7.78
N PHE A 142 -19.72 6.56 6.58
CA PHE A 142 -18.53 5.70 6.39
C PHE A 142 -17.24 6.51 6.56
N LEU A 143 -16.25 5.89 7.18
CA LEU A 143 -14.93 6.45 7.39
C LEU A 143 -14.13 6.46 6.09
N LEU A 144 -13.57 7.61 5.78
CA LEU A 144 -12.70 7.84 4.64
C LEU A 144 -11.30 8.15 5.17
N LEU A 145 -10.35 7.26 4.90
CA LEU A 145 -8.98 7.43 5.36
C LEU A 145 -8.27 8.50 4.53
N ASN A 146 -7.56 9.37 5.24
CA ASN A 146 -6.69 10.37 4.68
C ASN A 146 -5.28 10.18 5.24
N PHE A 147 -4.28 10.27 4.36
CA PHE A 147 -2.87 10.12 4.71
C PHE A 147 -2.03 11.08 3.89
N LYS A 148 -1.30 11.96 4.55
CA LYS A 148 -0.38 12.89 3.91
C LYS A 148 0.76 13.23 4.84
N MET A 149 1.90 12.58 4.61
CA MET A 149 3.11 12.90 5.35
C MET A 149 3.97 13.92 4.59
N PRO A 150 4.44 14.98 5.27
CA PRO A 150 5.31 15.95 4.63
C PRO A 150 6.63 15.35 4.16
N SER A 151 7.12 15.83 3.03
CA SER A 151 8.51 15.68 2.62
C SER A 151 9.32 16.92 3.03
N MET A 152 10.59 16.72 3.41
CA MET A 152 11.50 17.83 3.70
C MET A 152 11.99 18.54 2.44
N HIS A 153 12.20 17.81 1.34
CA HIS A 153 12.86 18.34 0.14
C HIS A 153 12.01 18.21 -1.13
N GLY A 154 10.70 17.98 -1.01
CA GLY A 154 9.79 17.79 -2.14
C GLY A 154 10.00 16.48 -2.88
N GLU A 155 10.57 15.46 -2.23
CA GLU A 155 10.72 14.12 -2.83
C GLU A 155 9.36 13.52 -3.21
N PRO A 156 9.30 12.63 -4.22
CA PRO A 156 8.10 11.87 -4.56
C PRO A 156 7.47 11.21 -3.33
N ARG A 157 6.14 11.25 -3.25
CA ARG A 157 5.38 10.72 -2.12
C ARG A 157 4.17 9.91 -2.57
N ALA A 158 3.71 9.08 -1.63
CA ALA A 158 2.37 8.53 -1.67
C ALA A 158 1.49 9.33 -0.71
N TRP A 159 0.27 9.63 -1.11
CA TRP A 159 -0.74 10.22 -0.24
C TRP A 159 -2.10 9.58 -0.51
N MET A 160 -3.04 9.85 0.37
CA MET A 160 -4.42 9.40 0.29
C MET A 160 -5.35 10.53 0.69
N GLU A 161 -6.36 10.76 -0.13
CA GLU A 161 -7.44 11.69 0.12
C GLU A 161 -8.75 10.92 -0.05
N ASP A 162 -9.51 10.83 1.03
CA ASP A 162 -10.80 10.12 1.06
C ASP A 162 -10.77 8.73 0.39
N ASN A 163 -9.90 7.83 0.90
CA ASN A 163 -9.64 6.49 0.37
C ASN A 163 -9.01 6.41 -1.05
N VAL A 164 -8.89 7.52 -1.77
CA VAL A 164 -8.18 7.59 -3.05
C VAL A 164 -6.72 7.84 -2.79
N TRP A 165 -5.88 6.85 -3.12
CA TRP A 165 -4.44 6.95 -2.97
C TRP A 165 -3.79 7.30 -4.30
N THR A 166 -2.75 8.12 -4.22
CA THR A 166 -1.91 8.51 -5.35
C THR A 166 -0.45 8.33 -4.98
N VAL A 167 0.34 7.83 -5.94
CA VAL A 167 1.79 7.73 -5.84
C VAL A 167 2.42 8.52 -6.97
N ASP A 168 3.29 9.47 -6.62
CA ASP A 168 4.07 10.22 -7.60
C ASP A 168 4.96 9.32 -8.46
N PRO A 169 5.29 9.75 -9.70
CA PRO A 169 6.35 9.12 -10.47
C PRO A 169 7.66 9.02 -9.67
N GLY A 170 8.41 7.94 -9.88
CA GLY A 170 9.69 7.71 -9.20
C GLY A 170 9.65 6.70 -8.04
N ALA A 171 8.49 6.10 -7.76
CA ALA A 171 8.43 4.93 -6.88
C ALA A 171 9.29 3.77 -7.43
N ALA A 172 10.10 3.17 -6.56
CA ALA A 172 10.91 2.00 -6.90
C ALA A 172 10.06 0.72 -6.92
N HIS A 173 9.01 0.70 -6.10
CA HIS A 173 8.07 -0.42 -6.00
C HIS A 173 6.69 0.07 -5.56
N ILE A 174 5.65 -0.40 -6.26
CA ILE A 174 4.25 -0.28 -5.83
C ILE A 174 3.63 -1.68 -5.90
N GLU A 175 2.99 -2.11 -4.81
CA GLU A 175 2.27 -3.37 -4.75
C GLU A 175 0.92 -3.16 -4.07
N CYS A 176 -0.13 -3.45 -4.84
CA CYS A 176 -1.49 -3.53 -4.35
C CYS A 176 -2.15 -4.79 -4.92
N PRO A 177 -2.54 -5.77 -4.09
CA PRO A 177 -3.12 -7.01 -4.58
C PRO A 177 -4.54 -6.76 -5.11
N PRO A 178 -5.09 -7.65 -5.94
CA PRO A 178 -6.40 -7.43 -6.57
C PRO A 178 -7.57 -7.22 -5.62
N ARG A 179 -7.44 -7.72 -4.38
CA ARG A 179 -8.46 -7.56 -3.34
C ARG A 179 -8.34 -6.26 -2.54
N GLY A 180 -7.40 -5.37 -2.88
CA GLY A 180 -7.22 -4.09 -2.20
C GLY A 180 -6.93 -4.19 -0.70
N ARG A 181 -6.35 -5.31 -0.23
CA ARG A 181 -6.14 -5.52 1.23
C ARG A 181 -4.95 -4.76 1.81
N TYR A 182 -4.05 -4.27 0.97
CA TYR A 182 -2.92 -3.46 1.38
C TYR A 182 -2.39 -2.63 0.21
N LEU A 183 -1.67 -1.57 0.52
CA LEU A 183 -0.82 -0.84 -0.42
C LEU A 183 0.57 -0.77 0.19
N ARG A 184 1.58 -1.10 -0.63
CA ARG A 184 2.99 -0.92 -0.29
C ARG A 184 3.65 -0.06 -1.36
N VAL A 185 4.35 0.98 -0.92
CA VAL A 185 5.16 1.85 -1.76
C VAL A 185 6.56 1.91 -1.18
N ASP A 186 7.58 1.66 -2.00
CA ASP A 186 8.99 1.86 -1.63
C ASP A 186 9.63 2.81 -2.65
N PHE A 187 10.45 3.76 -2.19
CA PHE A 187 11.24 4.68 -3.02
C PHE A 187 12.74 4.35 -2.94
N GLU A 188 13.52 4.74 -3.96
CA GLU A 188 14.97 4.48 -4.00
C GLU A 188 15.73 5.22 -2.90
N ASN A 189 15.22 6.37 -2.46
CA ASN A 189 15.80 7.15 -1.36
C ASN A 189 15.60 6.49 0.03
N GLY A 190 14.92 5.33 0.11
CA GLY A 190 14.65 4.61 1.34
C GLY A 190 13.30 4.96 1.96
N ASP A 191 12.61 5.99 1.48
CA ASP A 191 11.25 6.30 1.95
C ASP A 191 10.29 5.17 1.58
N GLY A 192 9.24 5.00 2.37
CA GLY A 192 8.24 4.01 2.08
C GLY A 192 6.97 4.20 2.89
N PHE A 193 5.88 3.69 2.32
CA PHE A 193 4.57 3.71 2.92
C PHE A 193 3.97 2.32 2.85
N TYR A 194 3.31 1.91 3.93
CA TYR A 194 2.57 0.67 3.96
C TYR A 194 1.26 0.87 4.71
N ILE A 195 0.18 0.46 4.08
CA ILE A 195 -1.11 0.33 4.73
C ILE A 195 -1.69 -1.06 4.47
N SER A 196 -2.33 -1.66 5.47
CA SER A 196 -3.11 -2.87 5.29
C SER A 196 -4.38 -2.88 6.12
N PHE A 197 -5.41 -3.53 5.62
CA PHE A 197 -6.69 -3.69 6.27
C PHE A 197 -6.91 -5.14 6.66
N ARG A 198 -7.25 -5.37 7.93
CA ARG A 198 -7.55 -6.70 8.48
C ARG A 198 -8.87 -6.66 9.23
N GLU A 199 -9.74 -7.62 8.96
CA GLU A 199 -11.02 -7.75 9.67
C GLU A 199 -10.84 -8.66 10.89
N ALA A 200 -11.29 -8.21 12.05
CA ALA A 200 -11.51 -9.03 13.22
C ALA A 200 -13.02 -9.24 13.38
N ARG A 201 -13.48 -10.50 13.25
CA ARG A 201 -14.90 -10.84 13.36
C ARG A 201 -15.39 -11.06 14.78
N THR A 202 -14.46 -11.26 15.72
CA THR A 202 -14.74 -11.52 17.12
C THR A 202 -13.72 -10.81 18.00
N ALA A 203 -14.03 -10.66 19.28
CA ALA A 203 -13.10 -10.11 20.27
C ALA A 203 -11.84 -10.97 20.40
N GLU A 204 -11.95 -12.29 20.29
CA GLU A 204 -10.82 -13.22 20.33
C GLU A 204 -9.88 -12.98 19.15
N ALA A 205 -10.42 -12.91 17.93
CA ALA A 205 -9.63 -12.61 16.74
C ALA A 205 -8.97 -11.22 16.81
N PHE A 206 -9.63 -10.25 17.43
CA PHE A 206 -9.07 -8.93 17.67
C PHE A 206 -7.89 -8.97 18.66
N ARG A 207 -8.03 -9.66 19.78
CA ARG A 207 -6.96 -9.80 20.80
C ARG A 207 -5.75 -10.56 20.25
N GLU A 208 -5.96 -11.55 19.39
CA GLU A 208 -4.86 -12.22 18.67
C GLU A 208 -4.17 -11.27 17.67
N MET A 209 -4.96 -10.41 17.00
CA MET A 209 -4.44 -9.46 16.03
C MET A 209 -3.66 -8.32 16.69
N LEU A 210 -4.15 -7.80 17.83
CA LEU A 210 -3.60 -6.68 18.57
C LEU A 210 -3.48 -7.03 20.08
N PRO A 211 -2.48 -7.85 20.46
CA PRO A 211 -2.28 -8.22 21.86
C PRO A 211 -2.03 -6.99 22.76
N GLY A 212 -2.63 -6.97 23.96
CA GLY A 212 -2.49 -5.85 24.90
C GLY A 212 -3.34 -4.63 24.55
N ARG A 213 -4.42 -4.81 23.79
CA ARG A 213 -5.39 -3.77 23.39
C ARG A 213 -6.82 -4.12 23.83
N GLU A 214 -6.96 -4.82 24.94
CA GLU A 214 -8.22 -5.34 25.47
C GLU A 214 -9.24 -4.23 25.71
N ALA A 215 -8.80 -3.06 26.19
CA ALA A 215 -9.65 -1.90 26.41
C ALA A 215 -10.30 -1.33 25.12
N ILE A 216 -9.71 -1.57 23.94
CA ILE A 216 -10.36 -1.25 22.66
C ILE A 216 -11.35 -2.35 22.29
N ALA A 217 -10.98 -3.62 22.50
CA ALA A 217 -11.83 -4.77 22.19
C ALA A 217 -13.20 -4.72 22.90
N GLU A 218 -13.26 -4.09 24.07
CA GLU A 218 -14.50 -3.87 24.84
C GLU A 218 -15.40 -2.75 24.29
N LYS A 219 -14.86 -1.88 23.42
CA LYS A 219 -15.55 -0.67 22.90
C LYS A 219 -15.97 -0.76 21.43
N VAL A 220 -15.37 -1.67 20.67
CA VAL A 220 -15.62 -1.85 19.23
C VAL A 220 -16.84 -2.73 18.99
N ASN A 221 -17.53 -2.49 17.88
CA ASN A 221 -18.54 -3.42 17.40
C ASN A 221 -17.91 -4.40 16.41
N PHE A 222 -18.20 -5.69 16.59
CA PHE A 222 -17.70 -6.73 15.68
C PHE A 222 -18.71 -7.03 14.56
N PRO A 223 -18.26 -7.25 13.31
CA PRO A 223 -16.87 -7.22 12.86
C PRO A 223 -16.27 -5.81 12.83
N VAL A 224 -15.00 -5.68 13.24
CA VAL A 224 -14.25 -4.42 13.19
C VAL A 224 -13.05 -4.55 12.27
N VAL A 225 -12.67 -3.44 11.66
CA VAL A 225 -11.51 -3.37 10.78
C VAL A 225 -10.35 -2.72 11.48
N VAL A 226 -9.19 -3.31 11.27
CA VAL A 226 -7.91 -2.81 11.75
C VAL A 226 -7.10 -2.33 10.55
N ALA A 227 -6.86 -1.02 10.46
CA ALA A 227 -5.94 -0.44 9.49
C ALA A 227 -4.55 -0.31 10.11
N LEU A 228 -3.59 -1.09 9.62
CA LEU A 228 -2.18 -0.97 10.01
C LEU A 228 -1.51 0.02 9.07
N ILE A 229 -0.98 1.11 9.59
CA ILE A 229 -0.36 2.21 8.84
C ILE A 229 1.09 2.38 9.31
N TYR A 230 2.01 2.21 8.38
CA TYR A 230 3.44 2.42 8.58
C TYR A 230 3.98 3.38 7.54
N GLU A 231 4.89 4.24 7.97
CA GLU A 231 5.64 5.14 7.11
C GLU A 231 7.08 5.16 7.57
N ARG A 232 8.00 5.08 6.61
CA ARG A 232 9.43 5.19 6.84
C ARG A 232 9.93 6.41 6.07
N SER A 233 10.56 7.32 6.79
CA SER A 233 11.26 8.47 6.22
C SER A 233 12.75 8.34 6.44
N ARG A 234 13.57 8.52 5.39
CA ARG A 234 15.04 8.47 5.48
C ARG A 234 15.60 9.47 6.49
N ASN A 235 14.95 10.62 6.65
CA ASN A 235 15.44 11.69 7.50
C ASN A 235 15.36 11.35 9.00
N GLY A 236 14.62 10.30 9.38
CA GLY A 236 14.45 9.86 10.77
C GLY A 236 13.82 10.91 11.68
N LEU A 237 13.25 11.98 11.13
CA LEU A 237 12.63 13.06 11.91
C LEU A 237 11.29 12.61 12.48
N ILE A 238 10.51 11.86 11.70
CA ILE A 238 9.27 11.21 12.08
C ILE A 238 9.21 9.89 11.32
N GLU A 239 9.01 8.78 12.02
CA GLU A 239 8.81 7.46 11.41
C GLU A 239 7.71 6.70 12.17
N PHE A 240 6.80 6.09 11.41
CA PHE A 240 5.76 5.20 11.94
C PHE A 240 6.17 3.77 11.64
N GLY A 241 7.11 3.25 12.44
CA GLY A 241 7.62 1.89 12.32
C GLY A 241 6.70 0.86 12.99
N SER A 242 6.76 -0.40 12.56
CA SER A 242 5.89 -1.47 13.09
C SER A 242 6.07 -1.80 14.58
N ARG A 243 7.05 -1.17 15.25
CA ARG A 243 7.36 -1.37 16.68
C ARG A 243 7.22 -0.08 17.48
N GLU A 244 7.30 1.07 16.84
CA GLU A 244 7.31 2.37 17.50
C GLU A 244 6.96 3.49 16.53
N ILE A 245 6.43 4.58 17.08
CA ILE A 245 6.43 5.88 16.44
C ILE A 245 7.66 6.61 16.95
N SER A 246 8.62 6.96 16.10
CA SER A 246 9.82 7.71 16.47
C SER A 246 9.73 9.15 15.98
N PHE A 247 10.29 10.07 16.77
CA PHE A 247 10.34 11.49 16.41
C PHE A 247 11.62 12.15 16.93
N GLY A 248 12.38 12.75 16.01
CA GLY A 248 13.69 13.33 16.27
C GLY A 248 14.70 12.29 16.76
N VAL A 249 15.69 12.74 17.55
CA VAL A 249 16.75 11.88 18.07
C VAL A 249 16.34 11.31 19.43
N GLY A 250 16.04 10.01 19.48
CA GLY A 250 15.93 9.24 20.72
C GLY A 250 14.54 9.19 21.38
N ASN A 251 13.55 9.91 20.86
CA ASN A 251 12.18 9.81 21.38
C ASN A 251 11.36 8.81 20.57
N ALA A 252 10.61 7.97 21.28
CA ALA A 252 9.70 7.02 20.67
C ALA A 252 8.49 6.75 21.56
N ILE A 253 7.32 6.58 20.91
CA ILE A 253 6.11 6.05 21.55
C ILE A 253 6.00 4.58 21.13
N ARG A 254 5.85 3.71 22.11
CA ARG A 254 5.78 2.26 21.92
C ARG A 254 4.55 1.69 22.58
N GLY A 255 3.74 1.02 21.79
CA GLY A 255 2.54 0.39 22.28
C GLY A 255 1.51 1.39 22.84
N GLY A 256 0.44 0.85 23.42
CA GLY A 256 -0.66 1.64 23.97
C GLY A 256 -1.83 1.85 23.03
N SER A 257 -2.88 2.43 23.61
CA SER A 257 -4.17 2.72 22.99
C SER A 257 -4.54 4.16 23.27
N ILE A 258 -5.00 4.89 22.26
CA ILE A 258 -5.63 6.20 22.39
C ILE A 258 -7.07 6.04 21.91
N THR A 259 -8.03 6.39 22.77
CA THR A 259 -9.46 6.22 22.44
C THR A 259 -10.23 7.49 22.72
N GLY A 260 -11.03 7.95 21.76
CA GLY A 260 -11.79 9.20 21.88
C GLY A 260 -10.91 10.45 21.65
N GLY A 261 -11.57 11.57 21.36
CA GLY A 261 -10.95 12.89 21.23
C GLY A 261 -10.66 13.30 19.78
N ASN A 262 -10.37 14.59 19.60
CA ASN A 262 -10.21 15.19 18.27
C ASN A 262 -8.84 14.89 17.67
N VAL A 263 -7.78 14.91 18.49
CA VAL A 263 -6.39 14.71 18.06
C VAL A 263 -5.71 13.65 18.94
N GLY A 264 -5.10 12.64 18.31
CA GLY A 264 -4.37 11.58 19.00
C GLY A 264 -2.95 11.99 19.36
N ILE A 265 -2.14 12.36 18.36
CA ILE A 265 -0.76 12.83 18.53
C ILE A 265 -0.61 14.18 17.81
N SER A 266 -0.15 15.18 18.54
CA SER A 266 0.22 16.49 18.00
C SER A 266 1.72 16.71 18.14
N LEU A 267 2.40 16.91 17.01
CA LEU A 267 3.82 17.23 16.96
C LEU A 267 3.99 18.69 16.56
N SER A 268 4.74 19.46 17.35
CA SER A 268 4.99 20.88 17.11
C SER A 268 6.49 21.18 17.04
N GLY A 269 6.85 22.25 16.32
CA GLY A 269 8.24 22.68 16.17
C GLY A 269 8.93 22.12 14.94
N TYR A 270 8.13 21.64 13.97
CA TYR A 270 8.58 21.01 12.73
C TYR A 270 8.43 21.95 11.51
N GLY A 271 8.17 23.25 11.72
CA GLY A 271 7.63 24.22 10.73
C GLY A 271 8.39 24.44 9.42
N GLY A 272 9.50 23.74 9.18
CA GLY A 272 10.05 23.53 7.83
C GLY A 272 9.22 22.55 6.99
N LEU A 273 8.60 21.55 7.61
CA LEU A 273 7.76 20.51 7.01
C LEU A 273 6.39 21.05 6.59
N SER A 274 5.75 21.88 7.42
CA SER A 274 4.38 22.40 7.16
C SER A 274 4.28 23.25 5.88
N ARG A 275 5.32 24.04 5.55
CA ARG A 275 5.37 24.81 4.30
C ARG A 275 5.36 23.91 3.04
N ASN A 276 5.88 22.69 3.14
CA ASN A 276 5.82 21.71 2.06
C ASN A 276 4.46 21.00 2.03
N VAL A 277 3.82 20.73 3.18
CA VAL A 277 2.44 20.19 3.24
C VAL A 277 1.47 21.12 2.51
N ALA A 278 1.51 22.42 2.82
CA ALA A 278 0.64 23.43 2.21
C ALA A 278 0.82 23.51 0.67
N ARG A 279 2.07 23.45 0.17
CA ARG A 279 2.34 23.39 -1.28
C ARG A 279 1.82 22.10 -1.93
N MET A 280 1.93 20.96 -1.24
CA MET A 280 1.39 19.69 -1.76
C MET A 280 -0.14 19.65 -1.79
N LEU A 281 -0.83 20.34 -0.87
CA LEU A 281 -2.31 20.43 -0.88
C LEU A 281 -2.78 21.20 -2.11
N ALA A 282 -2.08 22.28 -2.48
CA ALA A 282 -2.35 23.00 -3.70
C ALA A 282 -2.13 22.14 -4.96
N SER A 283 -1.10 21.28 -4.99
CA SER A 283 -0.80 20.44 -6.16
C SER A 283 -1.69 19.19 -6.30
N SER A 284 -2.22 18.62 -5.20
CA SER A 284 -3.11 17.44 -5.30
C SER A 284 -4.46 17.79 -5.92
N LEU A 285 -5.00 18.98 -5.62
CA LEU A 285 -6.20 19.52 -6.28
C LEU A 285 -6.01 19.66 -7.80
N ASP A 286 -4.85 20.15 -8.24
CA ASP A 286 -4.52 20.26 -9.66
C ASP A 286 -4.39 18.89 -10.35
N ASN A 287 -3.76 17.92 -9.67
CA ASN A 287 -3.58 16.57 -10.21
C ASN A 287 -4.89 15.75 -10.23
N TYR A 288 -5.76 15.90 -9.23
CA TYR A 288 -7.09 15.28 -9.20
C TYR A 288 -7.95 15.76 -10.38
N ASN A 289 -7.93 17.06 -10.68
CA ASN A 289 -8.65 17.64 -11.81
C ASN A 289 -8.11 17.17 -13.18
N ARG A 290 -6.79 16.92 -13.27
CA ARG A 290 -6.15 16.37 -14.48
C ARG A 290 -6.32 14.86 -14.65
N GLY A 291 -6.49 14.11 -13.56
CA GLY A 291 -6.72 12.66 -13.59
C GLY A 291 -8.13 12.25 -14.05
N ARG A 292 -9.12 13.15 -13.95
CA ARG A 292 -10.49 12.93 -14.47
C ARG A 292 -10.68 13.28 -15.94
N SER A 293 -9.69 13.92 -16.58
CA SER A 293 -9.83 14.44 -17.94
C SER A 293 -9.40 13.46 -19.05
N HIS A 294 -9.02 12.23 -18.72
CA HIS A 294 -8.53 11.23 -19.67
C HIS A 294 -9.12 9.84 -19.42
#